data_AF-A0A105TG49-F1
#
_entry.id   AF-A0A105TG49-F1
#
_cell.length_a   1.000
_cell.length_b   1.000
_cell.length_c   1.000
_cell.angle_alpha   90.00
_cell.angle_beta   90.00
_cell.angle_gamma   90.00
#
_symmetry.space_group_name_H-M   'P 1'
#
loop_
_entity.id
_entity.type
_entity.pdbx_description
1 polymer ?
#
loop_
_entity_poly.entity_id
_entity_poly.type
_entity_poly.pdbx_seq_one_letter_code
_entity_poly.pdbx_strand_id
1 'polypeptide(L)'
;MAPAAFDWKAPLCPKPRIDGPQTATVVGPSGEEIFCDKWGRVKVSFPWDRASQHNEHSSCWIRVAQGWAGTTWGAMAIPRIGQELIVQYFDGDPDQPIATGRAYREANLPPYELPKHKTRMTIKSQTHKGDGFNELRFEDEKGVEEIYVHAEKDQNIHVNHNETTFVGNDRSERVDHNETVSIGDHRTEDVGKNETIQIGANRSVTIGGNKTETIALAKAETIGLAKALTIGAAYQRTVGGGMNTTVGLSQSEQVGINKTEYVGNRYSIEVGDEFEIAVGKSSLLMKADGTITLNGYTFDFSASGPVNISGAEVDLNIKLVEHDSAVHIKRLPLELHYTYADLKPEVGAPYRVEFDDGTITAGSLDEQGSARLENPSGTGVVYFGYDTRDPFPLTVQAKNSLAGFVPGTPEEAERAIERYRQQENEYRKNHYFYDEVTVPGAFGVDYDDMVESYVYANDPVSDEAAPSTPGEHEQVPLRDGPEDQT
;
A
#
# COMPACT_ATOMS: atom_id res chain seq x y z
N MET A 1 56.33 -132.99 7.78
CA MET A 1 55.19 -132.08 7.55
C MET A 1 55.71 -130.65 7.58
N ALA A 2 55.23 -129.78 6.70
CA ALA A 2 55.40 -128.33 6.81
C ALA A 2 54.01 -127.70 7.06
N PRO A 3 53.85 -126.69 7.93
CA PRO A 3 52.56 -126.06 8.15
C PRO A 3 52.25 -125.05 7.04
N ALA A 4 51.36 -125.40 6.12
CA ALA A 4 50.82 -124.48 5.13
C ALA A 4 49.66 -123.68 5.74
N ALA A 5 49.96 -122.57 6.44
CA ALA A 5 48.95 -121.82 7.20
C ALA A 5 49.19 -120.29 7.35
N PHE A 6 50.18 -119.69 6.68
CA PHE A 6 50.35 -118.23 6.67
C PHE A 6 50.83 -117.72 5.30
N ASP A 7 49.98 -116.93 4.63
CA ASP A 7 50.40 -116.07 3.53
C ASP A 7 51.30 -114.96 4.09
N TRP A 8 52.60 -115.05 3.84
CA TRP A 8 53.50 -113.93 4.09
C TRP A 8 53.13 -112.79 3.14
N LYS A 9 52.64 -111.68 3.72
CA LYS A 9 52.49 -110.41 3.01
C LYS A 9 53.65 -109.52 3.41
N ALA A 10 54.27 -108.87 2.42
CA ALA A 10 55.24 -107.82 2.69
C ALA A 10 54.62 -106.76 3.61
N PRO A 11 55.39 -106.17 4.55
CA PRO A 11 54.88 -105.08 5.38
C PRO A 11 54.41 -103.93 4.48
N LEU A 12 53.31 -103.29 4.85
CA LEU A 12 52.81 -102.11 4.16
C LEU A 12 53.92 -101.05 4.10
N CYS A 13 54.24 -100.60 2.88
CA CYS A 13 55.19 -99.50 2.70
C CYS A 13 54.71 -98.28 3.50
N PRO A 14 55.61 -97.54 4.19
CA PRO A 14 55.25 -96.28 4.82
C PRO A 14 54.58 -95.34 3.81
N LYS A 15 53.55 -94.60 4.26
CA LYS A 15 52.89 -93.61 3.40
C LYS A 15 53.95 -92.60 2.91
N PRO A 16 53.97 -92.22 1.62
CA PRO A 16 54.82 -91.14 1.14
C PRO A 16 54.62 -89.87 1.96
N ARG A 17 55.69 -89.10 2.15
CA ARG A 17 55.67 -87.82 2.88
C ARG A 17 56.36 -86.74 2.07
N ILE A 18 56.00 -85.48 2.32
CA ILE A 18 56.64 -84.30 1.74
C ILE A 18 57.35 -83.54 2.87
N ASP A 19 58.65 -83.36 2.71
CA ASP A 19 59.50 -82.65 3.66
C ASP A 19 59.47 -81.13 3.39
N GLY A 20 58.49 -80.46 3.99
CA GLY A 20 58.37 -78.99 3.99
C GLY A 20 57.47 -78.40 2.90
N PRO A 21 57.33 -77.06 2.86
CA PRO A 21 56.42 -76.38 1.95
C PRO A 21 56.83 -76.52 0.48
N GLN A 22 55.83 -76.58 -0.40
CA GLN A 22 55.98 -76.62 -1.86
C GLN A 22 55.30 -75.40 -2.49
N THR A 23 55.79 -74.90 -3.63
CA THR A 23 55.05 -73.90 -4.41
C THR A 23 54.06 -74.56 -5.36
N ALA A 24 52.94 -73.88 -5.63
CA ALA A 24 51.96 -74.29 -6.63
C ALA A 24 51.31 -73.06 -7.29
N THR A 25 51.00 -73.14 -8.58
CA THR A 25 50.32 -72.07 -9.32
C THR A 25 48.82 -72.34 -9.35
N VAL A 26 47.99 -71.31 -9.11
CA VAL A 26 46.52 -71.40 -9.22
C VAL A 26 46.11 -71.57 -10.69
N VAL A 27 45.21 -72.50 -10.98
CA VAL A 27 44.75 -72.83 -12.34
C VAL A 27 43.23 -72.98 -12.41
N GLY A 28 42.67 -72.82 -13.59
CA GLY A 28 41.24 -72.88 -13.86
C GLY A 28 40.94 -72.83 -15.36
N PRO A 29 39.67 -72.59 -15.74
CA PRO A 29 39.26 -72.54 -17.14
C PRO A 29 39.92 -71.39 -17.91
N SER A 30 40.12 -71.59 -19.22
CA SER A 30 40.65 -70.55 -20.10
C SER A 30 39.68 -69.37 -20.21
N GLY A 31 40.20 -68.15 -20.12
CA GLY A 31 39.42 -66.91 -20.14
C GLY A 31 38.78 -66.51 -18.80
N GLU A 32 38.92 -67.33 -17.75
CA GLU A 32 38.54 -66.95 -16.39
C GLU A 32 39.70 -66.39 -15.57
N GLU A 33 39.35 -65.58 -14.57
CA GLU A 33 40.30 -64.90 -13.67
C GLU A 33 40.32 -65.52 -12.27
N ILE A 34 39.16 -65.99 -11.80
CA ILE A 34 38.95 -66.55 -10.46
C ILE A 34 38.24 -67.89 -10.61
N PHE A 35 38.82 -68.95 -10.05
CA PHE A 35 38.22 -70.28 -10.07
C PHE A 35 38.33 -70.94 -8.69
N CYS A 36 37.25 -70.82 -7.91
CA CYS A 36 37.13 -71.42 -6.58
C CYS A 36 35.81 -72.19 -6.42
N ASP A 37 35.79 -73.14 -5.50
CA ASP A 37 34.55 -73.81 -5.10
C ASP A 37 33.81 -73.08 -3.96
N LYS A 38 32.66 -73.63 -3.53
CA LYS A 38 31.79 -73.06 -2.49
C LYS A 38 32.43 -72.97 -1.09
N TRP A 39 33.66 -73.44 -0.89
CA TRP A 39 34.43 -73.31 0.35
C TRP A 39 35.66 -72.40 0.17
N GLY A 40 35.78 -71.70 -0.96
CA GLY A 40 36.94 -70.86 -1.27
C GLY A 40 38.22 -71.64 -1.55
N ARG A 41 38.13 -72.96 -1.82
CA ARG A 41 39.27 -73.76 -2.28
C ARG A 41 39.54 -73.45 -3.74
N VAL A 42 40.80 -73.55 -4.15
CA VAL A 42 41.23 -73.35 -5.55
C VAL A 42 41.84 -74.62 -6.13
N LYS A 43 41.78 -74.76 -7.45
CA LYS A 43 42.59 -75.71 -8.20
C LYS A 43 44.01 -75.17 -8.34
N VAL A 44 45.00 -76.06 -8.29
CA VAL A 44 46.41 -75.71 -8.50
C VAL A 44 47.08 -76.65 -9.50
N SER A 45 48.26 -76.25 -9.94
CA SER A 45 49.26 -77.08 -10.60
C SER A 45 50.56 -77.02 -9.81
N PHE A 46 51.12 -78.17 -9.43
CA PHE A 46 52.45 -78.24 -8.84
C PHE A 46 53.54 -78.29 -9.92
N PRO A 47 54.75 -77.72 -9.71
CA PRO A 47 55.86 -77.80 -10.68
C PRO A 47 56.34 -79.21 -11.01
N TRP A 48 56.07 -80.19 -10.13
CA TRP A 48 56.40 -81.60 -10.32
C TRP A 48 55.25 -82.45 -10.89
N ASP A 49 54.03 -81.90 -11.04
CA ASP A 49 52.89 -82.63 -11.60
C ASP A 49 53.01 -82.71 -13.13
N ARG A 50 53.68 -83.75 -13.61
CA ARG A 50 53.88 -84.05 -15.03
C ARG A 50 52.60 -84.47 -15.77
N ALA A 51 51.47 -84.65 -15.07
CA ALA A 51 50.16 -84.91 -15.68
C ALA A 51 49.28 -83.65 -15.74
N SER A 52 49.72 -82.55 -15.11
CA SER A 52 49.07 -81.25 -15.19
C SER A 52 49.01 -80.74 -16.62
N GLN A 53 47.89 -80.12 -16.96
CA GLN A 53 47.66 -79.38 -18.21
C GLN A 53 47.57 -77.86 -17.94
N HIS A 54 47.93 -77.43 -16.72
CA HIS A 54 47.83 -76.06 -16.21
C HIS A 54 46.41 -75.44 -16.34
N ASN A 55 45.38 -76.27 -16.16
CA ASN A 55 43.96 -75.95 -16.38
C ASN A 55 43.06 -76.46 -15.23
N GLU A 56 41.74 -76.30 -15.33
CA GLU A 56 40.75 -76.71 -14.32
C GLU A 56 40.78 -78.21 -13.97
N HIS A 57 41.27 -79.06 -14.87
CA HIS A 57 41.37 -80.50 -14.66
C HIS A 57 42.64 -80.91 -13.89
N SER A 58 43.62 -80.03 -13.77
CA SER A 58 44.95 -80.30 -13.17
C SER A 58 44.92 -80.46 -11.65
N SER A 59 45.81 -81.30 -11.09
CA SER A 59 45.97 -81.63 -9.65
C SER A 59 44.66 -81.62 -8.81
N CYS A 60 44.67 -81.07 -7.58
CA CYS A 60 43.61 -81.18 -6.58
C CYS A 60 43.03 -79.82 -6.11
N TRP A 61 41.92 -79.85 -5.37
CA TRP A 61 41.31 -78.68 -4.73
C TRP A 61 41.94 -78.44 -3.34
N ILE A 62 42.64 -77.31 -3.17
CA ILE A 62 43.40 -76.98 -1.96
C ILE A 62 42.70 -75.88 -1.15
N ARG A 63 42.62 -76.07 0.17
CA ARG A 63 42.16 -75.03 1.11
C ARG A 63 43.18 -73.90 1.20
N VAL A 64 42.72 -72.66 1.15
CA VAL A 64 43.56 -71.47 1.30
C VAL A 64 43.38 -70.91 2.71
N ALA A 65 44.48 -70.77 3.45
CA ALA A 65 44.49 -70.08 4.72
C ALA A 65 44.18 -68.59 4.48
N GLN A 66 43.18 -68.09 5.20
CA GLN A 66 42.84 -66.66 5.25
C GLN A 66 43.38 -66.08 6.57
N GLY A 67 43.73 -64.79 6.59
CA GLY A 67 44.30 -64.14 7.77
C GLY A 67 43.37 -64.14 9.00
N TRP A 68 42.07 -64.31 8.79
CA TRP A 68 41.06 -64.44 9.84
C TRP A 68 39.87 -65.24 9.28
N ALA A 69 39.48 -66.34 9.92
CA ALA A 69 38.44 -67.25 9.41
C ALA A 69 37.48 -67.70 10.53
N GLY A 70 36.46 -66.88 10.80
CA GLY A 70 35.29 -67.28 11.57
C GLY A 70 34.21 -67.93 10.69
N THR A 71 33.11 -68.39 11.29
CA THR A 71 32.06 -69.16 10.61
C THR A 71 31.38 -68.38 9.46
N THR A 72 31.21 -67.07 9.63
CA THR A 72 30.51 -66.16 8.71
C THR A 72 31.13 -64.75 8.69
N TRP A 73 32.36 -64.61 9.21
CA TRP A 73 33.04 -63.35 9.49
C TRP A 73 34.56 -63.57 9.46
N GLY A 74 35.32 -62.52 9.13
CA GLY A 74 36.77 -62.58 8.98
C GLY A 74 37.23 -61.96 7.65
N ALA A 75 38.40 -62.38 7.18
CA ALA A 75 38.97 -61.95 5.90
C ALA A 75 38.77 -63.03 4.83
N MET A 76 38.53 -62.61 3.58
CA MET A 76 38.43 -63.52 2.45
C MET A 76 39.05 -62.89 1.20
N ALA A 77 40.21 -63.42 0.78
CA ALA A 77 40.82 -63.11 -0.51
C ALA A 77 41.03 -64.42 -1.28
N ILE A 78 40.25 -64.64 -2.33
CA ILE A 78 40.43 -65.81 -3.21
C ILE A 78 41.68 -65.61 -4.09
N PRO A 79 42.56 -66.61 -4.26
CA PRO A 79 43.63 -66.55 -5.25
C PRO A 79 43.10 -66.44 -6.69
N ARG A 80 43.68 -65.53 -7.48
CA ARG A 80 43.42 -65.44 -8.92
C ARG A 80 44.27 -66.46 -9.68
N ILE A 81 43.80 -66.89 -10.85
CA ILE A 81 44.53 -67.81 -11.73
C ILE A 81 45.90 -67.20 -12.07
N GLY A 82 46.94 -68.02 -12.09
CA GLY A 82 48.33 -67.58 -12.26
C GLY A 82 49.05 -67.14 -10.98
N GLN A 83 48.35 -66.91 -9.85
CA GLN A 83 49.02 -66.58 -8.58
C GLN A 83 49.76 -67.79 -7.99
N GLU A 84 50.89 -67.54 -7.32
CA GLU A 84 51.69 -68.56 -6.64
C GLU A 84 51.24 -68.71 -5.17
N LEU A 85 51.08 -69.96 -4.73
CA LEU A 85 50.74 -70.36 -3.37
C LEU A 85 51.89 -71.12 -2.73
N ILE A 86 52.10 -70.89 -1.43
CA ILE A 86 52.95 -71.70 -0.56
C ILE A 86 52.05 -72.77 0.07
N VAL A 87 52.25 -74.05 -0.29
CA VAL A 87 51.45 -75.19 0.14
C VAL A 87 52.22 -76.01 1.17
N GLN A 88 51.59 -76.24 2.33
CA GLN A 88 52.04 -77.19 3.35
C GLN A 88 51.10 -78.39 3.41
N TYR A 89 51.52 -79.43 4.14
CA TYR A 89 50.86 -80.73 4.23
C TYR A 89 50.75 -81.14 5.69
N PHE A 90 49.54 -81.46 6.17
CA PHE A 90 49.35 -81.85 7.57
C PHE A 90 50.15 -83.13 7.87
N ASP A 91 50.99 -83.10 8.90
CA ASP A 91 51.97 -84.15 9.26
C ASP A 91 52.91 -84.61 8.11
N GLY A 92 53.03 -83.79 7.05
CA GLY A 92 53.74 -84.13 5.82
C GLY A 92 52.98 -85.04 4.86
N ASP A 93 51.67 -85.26 5.08
CA ASP A 93 50.82 -86.14 4.26
C ASP A 93 50.43 -85.50 2.91
N PRO A 94 50.86 -86.06 1.75
CA PRO A 94 50.54 -85.53 0.42
C PRO A 94 49.04 -85.42 0.13
N ASP A 95 48.20 -86.23 0.75
CA ASP A 95 46.73 -86.21 0.57
C ASP A 95 46.06 -85.06 1.33
N GLN A 96 46.78 -84.35 2.21
CA GLN A 96 46.25 -83.30 3.08
C GLN A 96 46.91 -81.92 2.86
N PRO A 97 46.91 -81.36 1.62
CA PRO A 97 47.48 -80.06 1.33
C PRO A 97 46.64 -78.89 1.86
N ILE A 98 47.33 -77.82 2.24
CA ILE A 98 46.76 -76.52 2.60
C ILE A 98 47.71 -75.39 2.15
N ALA A 99 47.20 -74.40 1.43
CA ALA A 99 47.95 -73.22 1.05
C ALA A 99 48.03 -72.27 2.26
N THR A 100 49.22 -72.06 2.82
CA THR A 100 49.45 -71.27 4.05
C THR A 100 49.98 -69.85 3.78
N GLY A 101 50.26 -69.50 2.53
CA GLY A 101 50.75 -68.16 2.16
C GLY A 101 50.86 -67.96 0.65
N ARG A 102 51.32 -66.76 0.26
CA ARG A 102 51.65 -66.37 -1.12
C ARG A 102 52.92 -65.52 -1.08
N ALA A 103 53.59 -65.41 -2.23
CA ALA A 103 54.72 -64.50 -2.41
C ALA A 103 54.52 -63.62 -3.64
N TYR A 104 55.13 -62.44 -3.62
CA TYR A 104 55.37 -61.67 -4.85
C TYR A 104 56.61 -62.25 -5.55
N ARG A 105 56.58 -62.29 -6.88
CA ARG A 105 57.63 -62.81 -7.76
C ARG A 105 57.68 -61.96 -9.03
N GLU A 106 58.63 -62.19 -9.92
CA GLU A 106 58.76 -61.41 -11.17
C GLU A 106 57.45 -61.36 -12.01
N ALA A 107 56.70 -62.47 -12.04
CA ALA A 107 55.40 -62.56 -12.72
C ALA A 107 54.16 -62.16 -11.86
N ASN A 108 54.36 -61.71 -10.63
CA ASN A 108 53.30 -61.24 -9.71
C ASN A 108 53.91 -60.18 -8.78
N LEU A 109 53.98 -58.94 -9.26
CA LEU A 109 54.68 -57.83 -8.60
C LEU A 109 53.88 -57.28 -7.40
N PRO A 110 54.54 -56.62 -6.42
CA PRO A 110 53.84 -55.87 -5.38
C PRO A 110 52.98 -54.72 -5.94
N PRO A 111 51.92 -54.26 -5.24
CA PRO A 111 51.05 -53.18 -5.69
C PRO A 111 51.72 -51.81 -5.93
N TYR A 112 52.94 -51.62 -5.40
CA TYR A 112 53.76 -50.43 -5.59
C TYR A 112 55.22 -50.83 -5.84
N GLU A 113 55.94 -49.97 -6.58
CA GLU A 113 57.38 -50.12 -6.85
C GLU A 113 58.20 -50.11 -5.55
N LEU A 114 58.98 -51.18 -5.33
CA LEU A 114 59.90 -51.32 -4.18
C LEU A 114 61.35 -51.33 -4.66
N PRO A 115 62.31 -50.74 -3.91
CA PRO A 115 62.18 -50.19 -2.56
C PRO A 115 61.67 -48.74 -2.49
N LYS A 116 61.28 -48.14 -3.63
CA LYS A 116 60.85 -46.74 -3.73
C LYS A 116 59.71 -46.38 -2.77
N HIS A 117 58.69 -47.24 -2.65
CA HIS A 117 57.53 -47.05 -1.77
C HIS A 117 57.55 -47.92 -0.51
N LYS A 118 58.74 -48.13 0.08
CA LYS A 118 58.98 -48.94 1.30
C LYS A 118 58.22 -48.49 2.56
N THR A 119 57.67 -47.28 2.58
CA THR A 119 56.93 -46.65 3.68
C THR A 119 55.40 -46.82 3.55
N ARG A 120 54.93 -47.51 2.50
CA ARG A 120 53.50 -47.70 2.26
C ARG A 120 53.00 -49.05 2.78
N MET A 121 51.93 -49.01 3.56
CA MET A 121 51.04 -50.16 3.74
C MET A 121 49.82 -49.98 2.83
N THR A 122 49.35 -51.06 2.18
CA THR A 122 48.12 -51.01 1.38
C THR A 122 47.34 -52.32 1.45
N ILE A 123 46.01 -52.18 1.52
CA ILE A 123 45.04 -53.23 1.21
C ILE A 123 44.40 -52.81 -0.12
N LYS A 124 45.03 -53.22 -1.23
CA LYS A 124 44.57 -52.94 -2.59
C LYS A 124 43.88 -54.17 -3.21
N SER A 125 42.73 -53.94 -3.82
CA SER A 125 42.02 -54.92 -4.65
C SER A 125 42.24 -54.63 -6.14
N GLN A 126 41.62 -55.42 -7.01
CA GLN A 126 41.53 -55.17 -8.45
C GLN A 126 40.10 -55.53 -8.88
N THR A 127 39.50 -54.72 -9.74
CA THR A 127 38.19 -55.01 -10.33
C THR A 127 38.22 -56.36 -11.04
N HIS A 128 37.15 -57.16 -10.93
CA HIS A 128 37.06 -58.42 -11.66
C HIS A 128 36.78 -58.12 -13.14
N LYS A 129 37.63 -58.63 -14.04
CA LYS A 129 37.54 -58.36 -15.49
C LYS A 129 37.49 -56.86 -15.85
N GLY A 130 38.29 -56.04 -15.15
CA GLY A 130 38.48 -54.61 -15.44
C GLY A 130 39.68 -54.01 -14.68
N ASP A 131 40.10 -52.81 -15.08
CA ASP A 131 41.39 -52.21 -14.67
C ASP A 131 41.35 -51.40 -13.35
N GLY A 132 40.15 -51.23 -12.78
CA GLY A 132 39.92 -50.46 -11.55
C GLY A 132 40.36 -51.14 -10.24
N PHE A 133 40.18 -50.45 -9.11
CA PHE A 133 40.52 -50.96 -7.78
C PHE A 133 39.79 -50.24 -6.64
N ASN A 134 39.52 -50.97 -5.56
CA ASN A 134 39.28 -50.37 -4.23
C ASN A 134 40.57 -50.46 -3.40
N GLU A 135 40.89 -49.45 -2.60
CA GLU A 135 42.13 -49.37 -1.83
C GLU A 135 41.94 -48.69 -0.47
N LEU A 136 42.61 -49.22 0.55
CA LEU A 136 42.97 -48.52 1.78
C LEU A 136 44.50 -48.47 1.86
N ARG A 137 45.10 -47.28 1.75
CA ARG A 137 46.54 -47.04 1.80
C ARG A 137 46.91 -46.16 3.00
N PHE A 138 48.08 -46.44 3.58
CA PHE A 138 48.77 -45.61 4.56
C PHE A 138 50.15 -45.26 4.00
N GLU A 139 50.57 -44.00 4.16
CA GLU A 139 51.95 -43.54 3.93
C GLU A 139 52.55 -43.09 5.27
N ASP A 140 53.65 -43.72 5.68
CA ASP A 140 54.35 -43.43 6.94
C ASP A 140 55.64 -42.60 6.73
N GLU A 141 55.86 -42.02 5.54
CA GLU A 141 57.00 -41.12 5.30
C GLU A 141 56.77 -39.73 5.93
N LYS A 142 57.75 -39.28 6.72
CA LYS A 142 57.61 -38.12 7.60
C LYS A 142 57.43 -36.81 6.83
N GLY A 143 56.36 -36.08 7.11
CA GLY A 143 55.97 -34.84 6.45
C GLY A 143 55.08 -35.03 5.21
N VAL A 144 54.72 -36.27 4.88
CA VAL A 144 53.77 -36.64 3.81
C VAL A 144 52.80 -37.74 4.28
N GLU A 145 52.57 -37.83 5.59
CA GLU A 145 51.73 -38.86 6.21
C GLU A 145 50.28 -38.81 5.68
N GLU A 146 49.78 -39.93 5.15
CA GLU A 146 48.50 -40.00 4.42
C GLU A 146 47.70 -41.25 4.82
N ILE A 147 46.38 -41.11 4.98
CA ILE A 147 45.43 -42.22 4.84
C ILE A 147 44.59 -41.96 3.59
N TYR A 148 44.69 -42.86 2.61
CA TYR A 148 43.95 -42.78 1.36
C TYR A 148 42.92 -43.92 1.27
N VAL A 149 41.67 -43.53 1.01
CA VAL A 149 40.53 -44.44 0.82
C VAL A 149 40.02 -44.26 -0.59
N HIS A 150 39.92 -45.34 -1.35
CA HIS A 150 39.35 -45.35 -2.71
C HIS A 150 38.28 -46.44 -2.83
N ALA A 151 37.09 -46.02 -3.24
CA ALA A 151 36.06 -46.91 -3.75
C ALA A 151 35.96 -46.71 -5.26
N GLU A 152 35.97 -47.82 -6.02
CA GLU A 152 35.89 -47.82 -7.49
C GLU A 152 34.56 -47.26 -8.02
N LYS A 153 33.51 -47.25 -7.19
CA LYS A 153 32.16 -46.86 -7.59
C LYS A 153 31.33 -46.26 -6.46
N ASP A 154 31.03 -47.06 -5.43
CA ASP A 154 30.13 -46.67 -4.33
C ASP A 154 30.85 -46.79 -2.98
N GLN A 155 30.98 -45.68 -2.25
CA GLN A 155 31.45 -45.68 -0.85
C GLN A 155 30.24 -45.48 0.08
N ASN A 156 29.99 -46.46 0.96
CA ASN A 156 28.95 -46.37 1.98
C ASN A 156 29.59 -46.35 3.37
N ILE A 157 29.25 -45.35 4.17
CA ILE A 157 29.63 -45.25 5.59
C ILE A 157 28.33 -45.36 6.40
N HIS A 158 28.29 -46.26 7.38
CA HIS A 158 27.12 -46.49 8.23
C HIS A 158 27.53 -46.58 9.69
N VAL A 159 27.09 -45.62 10.50
CA VAL A 159 27.44 -45.50 11.93
C VAL A 159 26.18 -45.63 12.78
N ASN A 160 26.12 -46.67 13.62
CA ASN A 160 24.92 -47.01 14.40
C ASN A 160 24.68 -46.15 15.66
N HIS A 161 25.60 -45.22 15.99
CA HIS A 161 25.53 -44.43 17.22
C HIS A 161 26.02 -43.00 16.97
N ASN A 162 27.32 -42.72 17.15
CA ASN A 162 27.89 -41.38 17.05
C ASN A 162 29.05 -41.36 16.05
N GLU A 163 29.07 -40.36 15.18
CA GLU A 163 30.22 -39.95 14.36
C GLU A 163 30.70 -38.57 14.83
N THR A 164 32.01 -38.37 14.91
CA THR A 164 32.61 -37.09 15.29
C THR A 164 33.79 -36.80 14.37
N THR A 165 33.73 -35.69 13.65
CA THR A 165 34.79 -35.25 12.74
C THR A 165 35.47 -33.99 13.27
N PHE A 166 36.80 -33.99 13.29
CA PHE A 166 37.62 -32.81 13.62
C PHE A 166 38.67 -32.62 12.52
N VAL A 167 38.80 -31.39 12.03
CA VAL A 167 39.80 -31.00 11.03
C VAL A 167 40.62 -29.86 11.61
N GLY A 168 41.93 -30.07 11.77
CA GLY A 168 42.82 -29.10 12.43
C GLY A 168 43.30 -27.95 11.54
N ASN A 169 42.90 -27.94 10.27
CA ASN A 169 43.21 -26.91 9.27
C ASN A 169 42.02 -26.81 8.29
N ASP A 170 42.24 -26.84 6.97
CA ASP A 170 41.20 -26.67 5.96
C ASP A 170 40.39 -27.96 5.68
N ARG A 171 39.07 -27.80 5.47
CA ARG A 171 38.17 -28.80 4.85
C ARG A 171 37.71 -28.27 3.50
N SER A 172 37.76 -29.11 2.46
CA SER A 172 37.17 -28.82 1.16
C SER A 172 36.19 -29.91 0.78
N GLU A 173 35.11 -29.54 0.11
CA GLU A 173 34.02 -30.43 -0.29
C GLU A 173 33.56 -30.03 -1.70
N ARG A 174 33.36 -31.04 -2.56
CA ARG A 174 32.91 -30.84 -3.94
C ARG A 174 31.94 -31.97 -4.31
N VAL A 175 30.74 -31.58 -4.73
CA VAL A 175 29.73 -32.48 -5.27
C VAL A 175 29.42 -32.02 -6.70
N ASP A 176 29.74 -32.84 -7.70
CA ASP A 176 29.55 -32.48 -9.12
C ASP A 176 28.09 -32.55 -9.59
N HIS A 177 27.21 -33.16 -8.81
CA HIS A 177 25.79 -33.39 -9.17
C HIS A 177 24.85 -32.85 -8.09
N ASN A 178 24.36 -33.71 -7.18
CA ASN A 178 23.33 -33.36 -6.20
C ASN A 178 23.81 -33.70 -4.78
N GLU A 179 23.62 -32.78 -3.85
CA GLU A 179 23.77 -32.97 -2.41
C GLU A 179 22.38 -32.97 -1.76
N THR A 180 22.17 -33.77 -0.71
CA THR A 180 20.94 -33.76 0.10
C THR A 180 21.30 -33.91 1.56
N VAL A 181 21.18 -32.83 2.33
CA VAL A 181 21.40 -32.85 3.79
C VAL A 181 20.04 -32.88 4.50
N SER A 182 19.84 -33.89 5.34
CA SER A 182 18.64 -34.03 6.17
C SER A 182 19.04 -34.09 7.65
N ILE A 183 18.45 -33.22 8.47
CA ILE A 183 18.67 -33.17 9.92
C ILE A 183 17.33 -33.46 10.59
N GLY A 184 17.26 -34.51 11.40
CA GLY A 184 16.01 -34.97 12.01
C GLY A 184 15.53 -34.14 13.22
N ASP A 185 16.39 -33.28 13.77
CA ASP A 185 16.10 -32.49 14.97
C ASP A 185 16.62 -31.04 14.86
N HIS A 186 17.90 -30.78 15.16
CA HIS A 186 18.46 -29.41 15.23
C HIS A 186 19.78 -29.28 14.43
N ARG A 187 19.92 -28.18 13.66
CA ARG A 187 21.19 -27.70 13.06
C ARG A 187 21.58 -26.39 13.73
N THR A 188 22.81 -26.32 14.21
CA THR A 188 23.47 -25.09 14.68
C THR A 188 24.71 -24.87 13.81
N GLU A 189 25.00 -23.61 13.50
CA GLU A 189 26.07 -23.23 12.58
C GLU A 189 26.72 -21.94 13.10
N ASP A 190 28.04 -21.94 13.21
CA ASP A 190 28.84 -20.82 13.73
C ASP A 190 30.02 -20.57 12.79
N VAL A 191 30.19 -19.32 12.39
CA VAL A 191 31.17 -18.89 11.38
C VAL A 191 31.92 -17.68 11.92
N GLY A 192 33.02 -17.95 12.64
CA GLY A 192 33.79 -16.92 13.37
C GLY A 192 34.50 -15.84 12.53
N LYS A 193 34.21 -15.73 11.22
CA LYS A 193 34.69 -14.66 10.32
C LYS A 193 33.62 -14.26 9.30
N ASN A 194 33.65 -14.84 8.10
CA ASN A 194 32.84 -14.45 6.95
C ASN A 194 32.18 -15.68 6.31
N GLU A 195 30.92 -15.55 5.91
CA GLU A 195 30.21 -16.51 5.05
C GLU A 195 29.99 -15.88 3.65
N THR A 196 30.07 -16.67 2.60
CA THR A 196 29.71 -16.27 1.23
C THR A 196 28.91 -17.39 0.57
N ILE A 197 27.65 -17.12 0.23
CA ILE A 197 26.76 -18.08 -0.45
C ILE A 197 26.48 -17.60 -1.87
N GLN A 198 26.84 -18.41 -2.88
CA GLN A 198 26.47 -18.17 -4.28
C GLN A 198 25.45 -19.21 -4.74
N ILE A 199 24.32 -18.77 -5.28
CA ILE A 199 23.29 -19.63 -5.87
C ILE A 199 23.20 -19.28 -7.36
N GLY A 200 23.48 -20.25 -8.25
CA GLY A 200 23.49 -20.04 -9.70
C GLY A 200 22.11 -19.96 -10.36
N ALA A 201 21.04 -20.30 -9.62
CA ALA A 201 19.66 -20.26 -10.08
C ALA A 201 18.73 -19.78 -8.94
N ASN A 202 17.84 -20.63 -8.42
CA ASN A 202 16.81 -20.26 -7.46
C ASN A 202 17.18 -20.70 -6.02
N ARG A 203 16.93 -19.83 -5.03
CA ARG A 203 16.93 -20.19 -3.60
C ARG A 203 15.50 -20.13 -3.07
N SER A 204 14.91 -21.28 -2.77
CA SER A 204 13.64 -21.37 -2.03
C SER A 204 13.92 -21.58 -0.54
N VAL A 205 13.13 -20.97 0.34
CA VAL A 205 13.24 -21.10 1.79
C VAL A 205 11.84 -21.12 2.41
N THR A 206 11.50 -22.22 3.08
CA THR A 206 10.26 -22.37 3.85
C THR A 206 10.63 -22.54 5.32
N ILE A 207 9.99 -21.76 6.20
CA ILE A 207 10.20 -21.83 7.65
C ILE A 207 8.82 -22.04 8.28
N GLY A 208 8.62 -23.17 8.97
CA GLY A 208 7.33 -23.52 9.58
C GLY A 208 7.04 -22.81 10.91
N GLY A 209 8.05 -22.15 11.49
CA GLY A 209 7.94 -21.31 12.68
C GLY A 209 8.38 -19.87 12.41
N ASN A 210 8.97 -19.22 13.42
CA ASN A 210 9.41 -17.83 13.30
C ASN A 210 10.77 -17.71 12.59
N LYS A 211 10.96 -16.64 11.82
CA LYS A 211 12.27 -16.19 11.36
C LYS A 211 12.67 -14.91 12.10
N THR A 212 13.80 -14.96 12.82
CA THR A 212 14.47 -13.78 13.38
C THR A 212 15.75 -13.53 12.58
N GLU A 213 16.07 -12.27 12.27
CA GLU A 213 17.26 -11.89 11.52
C GLU A 213 17.82 -10.59 12.10
N THR A 214 18.99 -10.67 12.77
CA THR A 214 19.63 -9.53 13.43
C THR A 214 20.92 -9.18 12.69
N ILE A 215 20.99 -7.95 12.15
CA ILE A 215 22.18 -7.44 11.47
C ILE A 215 22.72 -6.27 12.28
N ALA A 216 23.93 -6.40 12.82
CA ALA A 216 24.49 -5.45 13.78
C ALA A 216 24.95 -4.10 13.18
N LEU A 217 25.18 -4.05 11.85
CA LEU A 217 25.74 -2.87 11.17
C LEU A 217 24.83 -2.37 10.04
N ALA A 218 24.77 -3.07 8.91
CA ALA A 218 24.01 -2.66 7.73
C ALA A 218 23.54 -3.85 6.89
N LYS A 219 22.37 -3.72 6.28
CA LYS A 219 21.82 -4.66 5.29
C LYS A 219 21.52 -3.92 4.00
N ALA A 220 22.12 -4.36 2.90
CA ALA A 220 21.77 -3.94 1.55
C ALA A 220 20.98 -5.08 0.85
N GLU A 221 20.00 -4.72 0.03
CA GLU A 221 19.16 -5.69 -0.69
C GLU A 221 18.84 -5.14 -2.09
N THR A 222 19.34 -5.80 -3.12
CA THR A 222 19.14 -5.40 -4.52
C THR A 222 18.32 -6.46 -5.24
N ILE A 223 17.18 -6.06 -5.82
CA ILE A 223 16.27 -6.95 -6.53
C ILE A 223 16.17 -6.49 -7.99
N GLY A 224 16.64 -7.31 -8.93
CA GLY A 224 16.79 -6.90 -10.33
C GLY A 224 15.50 -6.85 -11.18
N LEU A 225 14.36 -7.33 -10.65
CA LEU A 225 13.08 -7.37 -11.37
C LEU A 225 11.91 -6.89 -10.50
N ALA A 226 11.48 -7.69 -9.52
CA ALA A 226 10.31 -7.39 -8.69
C ALA A 226 10.43 -8.00 -7.29
N LYS A 227 9.89 -7.30 -6.28
CA LYS A 227 9.77 -7.76 -4.90
C LYS A 227 8.32 -7.64 -4.45
N ALA A 228 7.69 -8.77 -4.11
CA ALA A 228 6.40 -8.81 -3.45
C ALA A 228 6.59 -8.98 -1.93
N LEU A 229 5.72 -8.35 -1.14
CA LEU A 229 5.68 -8.51 0.32
C LEU A 229 4.22 -8.66 0.77
N THR A 230 3.85 -9.87 1.20
CA THR A 230 2.53 -10.18 1.74
C THR A 230 2.66 -10.48 3.22
N ILE A 231 1.94 -9.74 4.06
CA ILE A 231 1.89 -9.93 5.51
C ILE A 231 0.44 -10.25 5.89
N GLY A 232 0.21 -11.43 6.47
CA GLY A 232 -1.15 -11.91 6.81
C GLY A 232 -1.76 -11.30 8.08
N ALA A 233 -1.06 -10.36 8.72
CA ALA A 233 -1.47 -9.69 9.96
C ALA A 233 -0.86 -8.27 10.00
N ALA A 234 -0.24 -7.86 11.10
CA ALA A 234 0.36 -6.53 11.24
C ALA A 234 1.76 -6.42 10.59
N TYR A 235 2.02 -5.29 9.92
CA TYR A 235 3.36 -4.90 9.46
C TYR A 235 3.78 -3.60 10.18
N GLN A 236 4.88 -3.65 10.93
CA GLN A 236 5.48 -2.48 11.59
C GLN A 236 6.85 -2.20 10.98
N ARG A 237 7.12 -0.93 10.68
CA ARG A 237 8.44 -0.45 10.23
C ARG A 237 8.85 0.76 11.05
N THR A 238 9.86 0.58 11.91
CA THR A 238 10.47 1.66 12.69
C THR A 238 11.83 2.00 12.07
N VAL A 239 12.10 3.29 11.85
CA VAL A 239 13.37 3.81 11.31
C VAL A 239 13.90 4.84 12.29
N GLY A 240 15.11 4.65 12.82
CA GLY A 240 15.72 5.52 13.84
C GLY A 240 16.46 6.75 13.27
N GLY A 241 16.40 6.96 11.96
CA GLY A 241 17.04 8.06 11.24
C GLY A 241 16.21 8.46 10.02
N GLY A 242 16.84 9.02 8.99
CA GLY A 242 16.14 9.39 7.76
C GLY A 242 15.57 8.18 7.01
N MET A 243 14.36 8.34 6.46
CA MET A 243 13.78 7.42 5.47
C MET A 243 13.54 8.20 4.17
N ASN A 244 13.94 7.61 3.04
CA ASN A 244 13.62 8.09 1.70
C ASN A 244 12.88 6.96 0.95
N THR A 245 11.86 7.31 0.16
CA THR A 245 11.24 6.42 -0.83
C THR A 245 11.24 7.13 -2.18
N THR A 246 11.89 6.54 -3.17
CA THR A 246 11.89 7.03 -4.56
C THR A 246 11.21 6.00 -5.45
N VAL A 247 10.22 6.43 -6.24
CA VAL A 247 9.47 5.57 -7.15
C VAL A 247 9.53 6.16 -8.56
N GLY A 248 10.08 5.40 -9.52
CA GLY A 248 10.40 5.91 -10.85
C GLY A 248 9.26 5.91 -11.88
N LEU A 249 8.05 5.47 -11.51
CA LEU A 249 6.88 5.39 -12.41
C LEU A 249 5.59 5.82 -11.69
N SER A 250 5.06 4.97 -10.81
CA SER A 250 3.81 5.25 -10.10
C SER A 250 3.80 4.61 -8.71
N GLN A 251 3.24 5.33 -7.74
CA GLN A 251 2.96 4.85 -6.39
C GLN A 251 1.45 4.88 -6.18
N SER A 252 0.90 3.82 -5.59
CA SER A 252 -0.51 3.72 -5.20
C SER A 252 -0.60 3.13 -3.80
N GLU A 253 -1.52 3.64 -3.00
CA GLU A 253 -1.75 3.24 -1.62
C GLU A 253 -3.26 3.10 -1.39
N GLN A 254 -3.70 1.94 -0.92
CA GLN A 254 -5.10 1.68 -0.58
C GLN A 254 -5.20 1.26 0.88
N VAL A 255 -5.96 2.01 1.67
CA VAL A 255 -6.17 1.76 3.10
C VAL A 255 -7.65 1.50 3.34
N GLY A 256 -7.99 0.29 3.80
CA GLY A 256 -9.38 -0.17 3.88
C GLY A 256 -10.22 0.35 5.05
N ILE A 257 -9.64 1.14 5.96
CA ILE A 257 -10.34 1.73 7.11
C ILE A 257 -9.89 3.19 7.30
N ASN A 258 -8.80 3.43 8.05
CA ASN A 258 -8.30 4.76 8.40
C ASN A 258 -6.83 4.91 8.01
N LYS A 259 -6.47 6.00 7.35
CA LYS A 259 -5.09 6.47 7.23
C LYS A 259 -4.89 7.68 8.14
N THR A 260 -3.84 7.67 8.95
CA THR A 260 -3.50 8.77 9.86
C THR A 260 -2.01 9.06 9.74
N GLU A 261 -1.66 10.30 9.44
CA GLU A 261 -0.29 10.78 9.43
C GLU A 261 -0.08 11.84 10.52
N TYR A 262 1.04 11.75 11.24
CA TYR A 262 1.42 12.72 12.26
C TYR A 262 2.84 13.21 11.97
N VAL A 263 2.99 14.51 11.74
CA VAL A 263 4.23 15.14 11.28
C VAL A 263 4.58 16.28 12.22
N GLY A 264 5.53 16.04 13.13
CA GLY A 264 5.87 16.96 14.23
C GLY A 264 6.61 18.26 13.87
N ASN A 265 6.64 18.67 12.59
CA ASN A 265 7.25 19.92 12.14
C ASN A 265 6.56 20.46 10.87
N ARG A 266 6.92 19.94 9.69
CA ARG A 266 6.36 20.36 8.40
C ARG A 266 5.95 19.15 7.59
N TYR A 267 4.69 19.13 7.17
CA TYR A 267 4.21 18.33 6.06
C TYR A 267 4.27 19.20 4.80
N SER A 268 4.76 18.66 3.68
CA SER A 268 4.94 19.39 2.42
C SER A 268 4.58 18.47 1.28
N ILE A 269 3.73 18.93 0.37
CA ILE A 269 3.35 18.23 -0.86
C ILE A 269 3.68 19.17 -2.01
N GLU A 270 4.47 18.67 -2.97
CA GLU A 270 4.84 19.36 -4.20
C GLU A 270 4.39 18.49 -5.37
N VAL A 271 3.56 19.03 -6.26
CA VAL A 271 2.97 18.31 -7.40
C VAL A 271 3.19 19.14 -8.67
N GLY A 272 3.58 18.48 -9.76
CA GLY A 272 4.00 19.16 -10.99
C GLY A 272 2.89 19.49 -12.00
N ASP A 273 1.65 19.04 -11.77
CA ASP A 273 0.54 19.18 -12.72
C ASP A 273 -0.79 19.42 -12.00
N GLU A 274 -1.34 18.40 -11.32
CA GLU A 274 -2.66 18.47 -10.68
C GLU A 274 -2.68 17.77 -9.30
N PHE A 275 -3.23 18.44 -8.29
CA PHE A 275 -3.47 17.91 -6.95
C PHE A 275 -4.98 17.90 -6.66
N GLU A 276 -5.55 16.70 -6.45
CA GLU A 276 -6.96 16.49 -6.14
C GLU A 276 -7.15 15.90 -4.73
N ILE A 277 -8.17 16.39 -4.02
CA ILE A 277 -8.78 15.70 -2.87
C ILE A 277 -10.26 15.47 -3.17
N ALA A 278 -10.63 14.24 -3.54
CA ALA A 278 -12.00 13.83 -3.84
C ALA A 278 -12.67 13.14 -2.65
N VAL A 279 -13.88 13.60 -2.28
CA VAL A 279 -14.69 13.06 -1.16
C VAL A 279 -16.14 12.87 -1.62
N GLY A 280 -16.42 11.73 -2.25
CA GLY A 280 -17.77 11.30 -2.65
C GLY A 280 -18.37 12.15 -3.77
N LYS A 281 -19.05 13.25 -3.41
CA LYS A 281 -19.62 14.24 -4.35
C LYS A 281 -18.89 15.59 -4.37
N SER A 282 -17.90 15.76 -3.50
CA SER A 282 -17.13 17.01 -3.37
C SER A 282 -15.68 16.79 -3.81
N SER A 283 -15.04 17.83 -4.36
CA SER A 283 -13.60 17.80 -4.64
C SER A 283 -12.95 19.16 -4.42
N LEU A 284 -11.70 19.14 -3.96
CA LEU A 284 -10.76 20.25 -4.07
C LEU A 284 -9.77 19.89 -5.18
N LEU A 285 -9.58 20.79 -6.14
CA LEU A 285 -8.65 20.63 -7.25
C LEU A 285 -7.70 21.84 -7.30
N MET A 286 -6.41 21.60 -7.51
CA MET A 286 -5.39 22.63 -7.69
C MET A 286 -4.51 22.25 -8.89
N LYS A 287 -4.31 23.18 -9.83
CA LYS A 287 -3.58 22.96 -11.08
C LYS A 287 -2.32 23.82 -11.18
N ALA A 288 -1.34 23.37 -11.97
CA ALA A 288 -0.09 24.07 -12.24
C ALA A 288 -0.26 25.40 -13.00
N ASP A 289 -1.43 25.66 -13.61
CA ASP A 289 -1.80 26.96 -14.19
C ASP A 289 -2.26 28.00 -13.14
N GLY A 290 -2.39 27.59 -11.87
CA GLY A 290 -2.87 28.42 -10.76
C GLY A 290 -4.37 28.31 -10.49
N THR A 291 -5.12 27.56 -11.30
CA THR A 291 -6.55 27.33 -11.07
C THR A 291 -6.77 26.51 -9.81
N ILE A 292 -7.65 27.00 -8.94
CA ILE A 292 -8.17 26.28 -7.78
C ILE A 292 -9.68 26.11 -7.98
N THR A 293 -10.21 24.90 -7.77
CA THR A 293 -11.63 24.60 -7.91
C THR A 293 -12.14 23.86 -6.68
N LEU A 294 -13.20 24.36 -6.06
CA LEU A 294 -13.90 23.69 -4.95
C LEU A 294 -15.30 23.31 -5.43
N ASN A 295 -15.55 22.01 -5.59
CA ASN A 295 -16.85 21.47 -5.93
C ASN A 295 -17.49 20.84 -4.69
N GLY A 296 -18.79 21.06 -4.48
CA GLY A 296 -19.55 20.43 -3.40
C GLY A 296 -21.02 20.27 -3.75
N TYR A 297 -21.67 19.28 -3.15
CA TYR A 297 -23.12 19.08 -3.29
C TYR A 297 -23.94 20.13 -2.51
N THR A 298 -23.41 20.58 -1.38
CA THR A 298 -23.88 21.69 -0.55
C THR A 298 -22.65 22.46 -0.10
N PHE A 299 -22.68 23.79 -0.22
CA PHE A 299 -21.54 24.65 0.09
C PHE A 299 -21.98 25.68 1.13
N ASP A 300 -21.52 25.50 2.37
CA ASP A 300 -21.78 26.41 3.50
C ASP A 300 -20.52 27.23 3.79
N PHE A 301 -20.69 28.53 3.99
CA PHE A 301 -19.61 29.44 4.35
C PHE A 301 -20.04 30.25 5.58
N SER A 302 -19.72 29.74 6.76
CA SER A 302 -20.09 30.31 8.04
C SER A 302 -18.85 30.74 8.85
N ALA A 303 -18.86 31.99 9.32
CA ALA A 303 -17.80 32.56 10.15
C ALA A 303 -18.39 33.43 11.26
N SER A 304 -17.72 33.49 12.41
CA SER A 304 -18.07 34.36 13.54
C SER A 304 -17.42 35.76 13.47
N GLY A 305 -16.69 36.04 12.39
CA GLY A 305 -16.07 37.31 12.05
C GLY A 305 -16.25 37.63 10.56
N PRO A 306 -15.66 38.72 10.05
CA PRO A 306 -15.83 39.12 8.65
C PRO A 306 -15.25 38.08 7.68
N VAL A 307 -16.01 37.79 6.61
CA VAL A 307 -15.54 37.01 5.46
C VAL A 307 -15.16 37.99 4.36
N ASN A 308 -13.89 38.00 3.97
CA ASN A 308 -13.40 38.82 2.87
C ASN A 308 -13.15 37.93 1.65
N ILE A 309 -13.73 38.30 0.51
CA ILE A 309 -13.49 37.68 -0.80
C ILE A 309 -12.96 38.77 -1.72
N SER A 310 -11.83 38.54 -2.38
CA SER A 310 -11.20 39.52 -3.27
C SER A 310 -10.62 38.85 -4.53
N GLY A 311 -10.78 39.54 -5.65
CA GLY A 311 -10.32 39.15 -6.97
C GLY A 311 -10.43 40.36 -7.91
N ALA A 312 -9.98 40.22 -9.16
CA ALA A 312 -10.21 41.25 -10.18
C ALA A 312 -11.69 41.35 -10.59
N GLU A 313 -12.42 40.24 -10.43
CA GLU A 313 -13.87 40.09 -10.61
C GLU A 313 -14.35 39.06 -9.58
N VAL A 314 -15.58 39.22 -9.07
CA VAL A 314 -16.21 38.29 -8.10
C VAL A 314 -17.68 38.10 -8.50
N ASP A 315 -17.94 37.11 -9.35
CA ASP A 315 -19.31 36.68 -9.70
C ASP A 315 -19.88 35.79 -8.57
N LEU A 316 -21.01 36.23 -8.00
CA LEU A 316 -21.87 35.42 -7.16
C LEU A 316 -23.18 35.21 -7.90
N ASN A 317 -23.23 34.12 -8.69
CA ASN A 317 -24.34 33.71 -9.55
C ASN A 317 -25.57 33.23 -8.72
N ILE A 318 -26.13 34.14 -7.95
CA ILE A 318 -27.30 33.95 -7.09
C ILE A 318 -28.54 34.01 -7.99
N LYS A 319 -29.17 32.86 -8.20
CA LYS A 319 -30.52 32.81 -8.77
C LYS A 319 -31.53 33.29 -7.74
N LEU A 320 -31.74 34.61 -7.72
CA LEU A 320 -32.92 35.20 -7.11
C LEU A 320 -34.16 34.61 -7.80
N VAL A 321 -34.91 33.81 -7.05
CA VAL A 321 -36.31 33.53 -7.39
C VAL A 321 -37.07 34.84 -7.09
N GLU A 322 -37.96 35.25 -7.98
CA GLU A 322 -38.64 36.54 -7.90
C GLU A 322 -39.38 36.68 -6.56
N HIS A 323 -38.96 37.68 -5.76
CA HIS A 323 -39.48 38.01 -4.43
C HIS A 323 -39.54 36.88 -3.39
N ASP A 324 -38.38 36.55 -2.80
CA ASP A 324 -38.34 36.30 -1.35
C ASP A 324 -37.10 36.96 -0.71
N SER A 325 -37.33 38.00 0.10
CA SER A 325 -36.30 38.97 0.53
C SER A 325 -35.49 38.48 1.73
N ALA A 326 -34.77 37.38 1.58
CA ALA A 326 -33.94 36.80 2.64
C ALA A 326 -32.69 37.65 3.01
N VAL A 327 -32.29 38.60 2.17
CA VAL A 327 -31.12 39.49 2.40
C VAL A 327 -31.46 40.55 3.46
N HIS A 328 -31.25 40.21 4.72
CA HIS A 328 -31.48 41.09 5.87
C HIS A 328 -30.41 42.19 5.98
N ILE A 329 -30.49 43.20 5.10
CA ILE A 329 -29.78 44.47 5.30
C ILE A 329 -30.41 45.17 6.50
N LYS A 330 -29.73 45.17 7.65
CA LYS A 330 -30.12 46.04 8.77
C LYS A 330 -29.93 47.50 8.36
N ARG A 331 -31.04 48.20 8.15
CA ARG A 331 -31.04 49.64 7.86
C ARG A 331 -31.13 50.43 9.16
N LEU A 332 -30.56 51.64 9.15
CA LEU A 332 -30.69 52.57 10.26
C LEU A 332 -32.18 52.96 10.45
N PRO A 333 -32.64 53.17 11.68
CA PRO A 333 -34.00 53.62 11.94
C PRO A 333 -34.22 55.02 11.35
N LEU A 334 -35.41 55.23 10.80
CA LEU A 334 -35.85 56.54 10.32
C LEU A 334 -36.56 57.26 11.48
N GLU A 335 -35.99 58.37 11.94
CA GLU A 335 -36.61 59.24 12.94
C GLU A 335 -37.35 60.38 12.22
N LEU A 336 -38.66 60.46 12.49
CA LEU A 336 -39.57 61.49 12.03
C LEU A 336 -39.77 62.50 13.15
N HIS A 337 -39.75 63.79 12.81
CA HIS A 337 -40.06 64.88 13.74
C HIS A 337 -41.02 65.85 13.05
N TYR A 338 -42.07 66.29 13.76
CA TYR A 338 -43.02 67.27 13.26
C TYR A 338 -43.28 68.33 14.32
N THR A 339 -42.81 69.53 14.03
CA THR A 339 -42.91 70.73 14.87
C THR A 339 -43.40 71.90 14.02
N TYR A 340 -44.18 72.81 14.59
CA TYR A 340 -44.45 74.09 13.94
C TYR A 340 -43.23 75.03 14.02
N ALA A 341 -43.28 76.15 13.31
CA ALA A 341 -42.23 77.17 13.27
C ALA A 341 -41.92 77.84 14.64
N ASP A 342 -42.71 77.57 15.68
CA ASP A 342 -42.45 77.97 17.07
C ASP A 342 -41.76 76.87 17.91
N LEU A 343 -41.26 75.83 17.25
CA LEU A 343 -40.58 74.64 17.78
C LEU A 343 -41.40 73.82 18.79
N LYS A 344 -42.73 73.95 18.80
CA LYS A 344 -43.59 73.05 19.59
C LYS A 344 -43.83 71.72 18.87
N PRO A 345 -43.72 70.58 19.57
CA PRO A 345 -44.04 69.26 19.03
C PRO A 345 -45.54 69.04 18.88
N GLU A 346 -45.98 68.52 17.73
CA GLU A 346 -47.38 68.14 17.48
C GLU A 346 -47.68 66.74 18.03
N VAL A 347 -47.76 66.66 19.35
CA VAL A 347 -48.03 65.42 20.11
C VAL A 347 -49.30 64.73 19.62
N GLY A 348 -49.18 63.46 19.22
CA GLY A 348 -50.30 62.63 18.79
C GLY A 348 -50.77 62.82 17.34
N ALA A 349 -50.23 63.78 16.58
CA ALA A 349 -50.64 63.99 15.19
C ALA A 349 -50.38 62.74 14.32
N PRO A 350 -51.28 62.40 13.37
CA PRO A 350 -51.12 61.21 12.55
C PRO A 350 -50.00 61.41 11.51
N TYR A 351 -49.15 60.40 11.35
CA TYR A 351 -48.14 60.33 10.29
C TYR A 351 -48.36 59.08 9.42
N ARG A 352 -48.01 59.20 8.14
CA ARG A 352 -48.03 58.11 7.15
C ARG A 352 -46.77 58.22 6.28
N VAL A 353 -46.04 57.12 6.15
CA VAL A 353 -44.90 56.99 5.23
C VAL A 353 -45.31 56.03 4.12
N GLU A 354 -45.13 56.46 2.87
CA GLU A 354 -45.22 55.60 1.68
C GLU A 354 -43.81 55.32 1.18
N PHE A 355 -43.39 54.05 1.18
CA PHE A 355 -42.09 53.64 0.66
C PHE A 355 -42.16 53.30 -0.83
N ASP A 356 -41.02 53.41 -1.50
CA ASP A 356 -40.77 53.06 -2.91
C ASP A 356 -41.21 51.63 -3.29
N ASP A 357 -41.09 50.67 -2.37
CA ASP A 357 -41.59 49.30 -2.53
C ASP A 357 -43.13 49.14 -2.44
N GLY A 358 -43.85 50.24 -2.21
CA GLY A 358 -45.31 50.29 -2.06
C GLY A 358 -45.82 49.93 -0.66
N THR A 359 -44.94 49.69 0.32
CA THR A 359 -45.36 49.51 1.71
C THR A 359 -45.75 50.84 2.35
N ILE A 360 -46.75 50.78 3.23
CA ILE A 360 -47.31 51.96 3.91
C ILE A 360 -47.23 51.73 5.42
N THR A 361 -46.52 52.60 6.13
CA THR A 361 -46.51 52.61 7.61
C THR A 361 -47.22 53.86 8.11
N ALA A 362 -48.10 53.72 9.10
CA ALA A 362 -48.81 54.86 9.69
C ALA A 362 -48.94 54.72 11.21
N GLY A 363 -49.03 55.85 11.90
CA GLY A 363 -49.15 55.91 13.36
C GLY A 363 -49.44 57.33 13.85
N SER A 364 -49.27 57.55 15.15
CA SER A 364 -49.29 58.89 15.78
C SER A 364 -47.93 59.22 16.36
N LEU A 365 -47.60 60.51 16.40
CA LEU A 365 -46.39 61.02 17.04
C LEU A 365 -46.47 60.92 18.57
N ASP A 366 -45.32 60.80 19.23
CA ASP A 366 -45.16 60.69 20.67
C ASP A 366 -45.30 62.03 21.43
N GLU A 367 -45.08 62.01 22.75
CA GLU A 367 -45.07 63.20 23.63
C GLU A 367 -43.93 64.20 23.31
N GLN A 368 -43.06 63.88 22.36
CA GLN A 368 -41.99 64.72 21.83
C GLN A 368 -42.23 65.09 20.34
N GLY A 369 -43.42 64.86 19.79
CA GLY A 369 -43.76 65.18 18.40
C GLY A 369 -42.95 64.37 17.38
N SER A 370 -42.50 63.19 17.81
CA SER A 370 -41.56 62.36 17.07
C SER A 370 -42.14 60.96 16.81
N ALA A 371 -41.58 60.24 15.83
CA ALA A 371 -41.85 58.81 15.64
C ALA A 371 -40.65 58.13 15.01
N ARG A 372 -40.36 56.89 15.43
CA ARG A 372 -39.16 56.16 15.00
C ARG A 372 -39.54 54.85 14.32
N LEU A 373 -39.23 54.72 13.04
CA LEU A 373 -39.46 53.53 12.24
C LEU A 373 -38.16 52.71 12.19
N GLU A 374 -38.13 51.60 12.93
CA GLU A 374 -37.02 50.65 12.88
C GLU A 374 -36.99 49.89 11.53
N ASN A 375 -35.83 49.89 10.87
CA ASN A 375 -35.55 49.14 9.63
C ASN A 375 -36.52 49.42 8.45
N PRO A 376 -36.53 50.66 7.89
CA PRO A 376 -37.44 51.09 6.81
C PRO A 376 -37.27 50.34 5.49
N SER A 377 -38.38 50.18 4.76
CA SER A 377 -38.53 49.39 3.52
C SER A 377 -37.78 49.93 2.32
N GLY A 378 -37.49 51.23 2.31
CA GLY A 378 -36.68 51.90 1.30
C GLY A 378 -36.70 53.41 1.46
N THR A 379 -36.61 54.14 0.36
CA THR A 379 -36.83 55.59 0.30
C THR A 379 -38.34 55.85 0.32
N GLY A 380 -38.82 56.84 1.08
CA GLY A 380 -40.26 57.06 1.22
C GLY A 380 -40.69 58.50 1.49
N VAL A 381 -41.92 58.82 1.05
CA VAL A 381 -42.55 60.14 1.25
C VAL A 381 -43.31 60.13 2.56
N VAL A 382 -43.07 61.14 3.40
CA VAL A 382 -43.68 61.29 4.73
C VAL A 382 -44.80 62.34 4.67
N TYR A 383 -45.96 61.99 5.20
CA TYR A 383 -47.12 62.86 5.33
C TYR A 383 -47.51 62.98 6.81
N PHE A 384 -47.68 64.22 7.30
CA PHE A 384 -48.17 64.52 8.64
C PHE A 384 -49.56 65.18 8.58
N GLY A 385 -50.39 64.98 9.61
CA GLY A 385 -51.65 65.72 9.79
C GLY A 385 -52.75 65.41 8.75
N TYR A 386 -52.67 64.27 8.05
CA TYR A 386 -53.63 63.91 7.01
C TYR A 386 -55.01 63.53 7.59
N ASP A 387 -56.06 63.83 6.82
CA ASP A 387 -57.44 63.47 7.15
C ASP A 387 -57.64 61.95 7.02
N THR A 388 -58.15 61.30 8.06
CA THR A 388 -58.30 59.84 8.14
C THR A 388 -59.62 59.30 7.58
N ARG A 389 -60.39 60.15 6.88
CA ARG A 389 -61.67 59.77 6.26
C ARG A 389 -61.47 59.23 4.84
N ASP A 390 -62.08 58.08 4.55
CA ASP A 390 -62.05 57.46 3.21
C ASP A 390 -62.51 58.44 2.11
N PRO A 391 -61.79 58.52 0.97
CA PRO A 391 -62.22 59.35 -0.16
C PRO A 391 -63.53 58.81 -0.77
N PHE A 392 -64.49 59.72 -1.01
CA PHE A 392 -65.79 59.36 -1.56
C PHE A 392 -65.67 58.64 -2.93
N PRO A 393 -66.44 57.56 -3.18
CA PRO A 393 -66.29 56.75 -4.38
C PRO A 393 -66.71 57.51 -5.65
N LEU A 394 -65.75 57.64 -6.58
CA LEU A 394 -65.93 58.26 -7.91
C LEU A 394 -66.97 57.50 -8.74
N THR A 395 -68.24 57.90 -8.59
CA THR A 395 -69.37 57.29 -9.29
C THR A 395 -69.57 57.96 -10.65
N VAL A 396 -69.12 57.29 -11.72
CA VAL A 396 -69.30 57.75 -13.10
C VAL A 396 -70.78 57.77 -13.46
N GLN A 397 -71.37 58.97 -13.55
CA GLN A 397 -72.76 59.13 -13.99
C GLN A 397 -72.90 59.26 -15.52
N ALA A 398 -74.04 58.82 -16.04
CA ALA A 398 -74.31 58.71 -17.47
C ALA A 398 -74.69 60.04 -18.13
N LYS A 399 -74.57 60.09 -19.47
CA LYS A 399 -75.03 61.23 -20.29
C LYS A 399 -76.51 61.57 -20.01
N ASN A 400 -76.80 62.87 -19.97
CA ASN A 400 -78.16 63.43 -19.88
C ASN A 400 -79.10 62.80 -20.92
N SER A 401 -80.17 62.15 -20.45
CA SER A 401 -81.11 61.36 -21.25
C SER A 401 -82.24 62.17 -21.89
N LEU A 402 -82.26 63.50 -21.75
CA LEU A 402 -83.25 64.40 -22.35
C LEU A 402 -82.75 65.14 -23.60
N ALA A 403 -81.49 64.94 -24.00
CA ALA A 403 -80.91 65.56 -25.19
C ALA A 403 -81.60 65.05 -26.48
N GLY A 404 -82.52 65.85 -27.02
CA GLY A 404 -83.27 65.55 -28.26
C GLY A 404 -84.76 65.18 -28.05
N PHE A 405 -85.29 65.27 -26.83
CA PHE A 405 -86.72 65.03 -26.59
C PHE A 405 -87.60 66.19 -27.10
N VAL A 406 -88.60 65.87 -27.93
CA VAL A 406 -89.61 66.82 -28.44
C VAL A 406 -91.00 66.33 -27.98
N PRO A 407 -91.70 67.05 -27.07
CA PRO A 407 -92.99 66.62 -26.56
C PRO A 407 -94.11 66.75 -27.60
N GLY A 408 -95.00 65.76 -27.68
CA GLY A 408 -96.15 65.77 -28.59
C GLY A 408 -97.38 66.48 -28.02
N THR A 409 -97.45 66.65 -26.69
CA THR A 409 -98.58 67.24 -25.97
C THR A 409 -98.12 68.18 -24.84
N PRO A 410 -98.98 69.12 -24.37
CA PRO A 410 -98.63 70.01 -23.26
C PRO A 410 -98.29 69.28 -21.94
N GLU A 411 -99.04 68.24 -21.59
CA GLU A 411 -98.82 67.46 -20.35
C GLU A 411 -97.49 66.68 -20.38
N GLU A 412 -97.02 66.27 -21.56
CA GLU A 412 -95.68 65.70 -21.74
C GLU A 412 -94.58 66.75 -21.64
N ALA A 413 -94.82 67.97 -22.12
CA ALA A 413 -93.89 69.08 -21.98
C ALA A 413 -93.68 69.45 -20.50
N GLU A 414 -94.76 69.58 -19.73
CA GLU A 414 -94.67 69.90 -18.30
C GLU A 414 -93.98 68.78 -17.50
N ARG A 415 -94.31 67.51 -17.75
CA ARG A 415 -93.59 66.36 -17.14
C ARG A 415 -92.11 66.27 -17.53
N ALA A 416 -91.72 66.74 -18.71
CA ALA A 416 -90.31 66.81 -19.11
C ALA A 416 -89.58 67.96 -18.40
N ILE A 417 -90.21 69.15 -18.33
CA ILE A 417 -89.67 70.32 -17.62
C ILE A 417 -89.51 70.04 -16.12
N GLU A 418 -90.46 69.37 -15.49
CA GLU A 418 -90.42 69.05 -14.06
C GLU A 418 -89.32 68.02 -13.73
N ARG A 419 -89.11 67.01 -14.59
CA ARG A 419 -87.99 66.06 -14.47
C ARG A 419 -86.64 66.73 -14.68
N TYR A 420 -86.52 67.63 -15.66
CA TYR A 420 -85.31 68.41 -15.86
C TYR A 420 -84.99 69.27 -14.62
N ARG A 421 -85.99 69.96 -14.07
CA ARG A 421 -85.85 70.76 -12.84
C ARG A 421 -85.49 69.92 -11.60
N GLN A 422 -85.94 68.68 -11.50
CA GLN A 422 -85.48 67.77 -10.43
C GLN A 422 -84.00 67.41 -10.60
N GLN A 423 -83.56 67.00 -11.79
CA GLN A 423 -82.14 66.69 -12.05
C GLN A 423 -81.24 67.92 -11.84
N GLU A 424 -81.68 69.11 -12.27
CA GLU A 424 -80.92 70.35 -12.09
C GLU A 424 -80.84 70.78 -10.61
N ASN A 425 -81.90 70.58 -9.82
CA ASN A 425 -81.88 70.87 -8.39
C ASN A 425 -81.07 69.86 -7.56
N GLU A 426 -80.99 68.59 -7.97
CA GLU A 426 -80.06 67.62 -7.37
C GLU A 426 -78.59 68.01 -7.68
N TYR A 427 -78.30 68.41 -8.92
CA TYR A 427 -76.97 68.91 -9.31
C TYR A 427 -76.58 70.18 -8.53
N ARG A 428 -77.48 71.17 -8.45
CA ARG A 428 -77.27 72.43 -7.71
C ARG A 428 -77.13 72.26 -6.20
N LYS A 429 -77.62 71.18 -5.60
CA LYS A 429 -77.38 70.86 -4.17
C LYS A 429 -75.96 70.35 -3.89
N ASN A 430 -75.30 69.75 -4.88
CA ASN A 430 -73.94 69.21 -4.74
C ASN A 430 -72.82 70.15 -5.23
N HIS A 431 -73.15 71.29 -5.85
CA HIS A 431 -72.16 72.26 -6.35
C HIS A 431 -72.53 73.70 -5.94
N TYR A 432 -71.90 74.13 -4.84
CA TYR A 432 -71.75 75.50 -4.32
C TYR A 432 -73.01 76.27 -3.85
N PHE A 433 -72.98 76.62 -2.56
CA PHE A 433 -73.34 77.96 -2.11
C PHE A 433 -72.06 78.80 -1.98
N TYR A 434 -72.14 80.08 -2.35
CA TYR A 434 -71.09 81.10 -2.15
C TYR A 434 -71.81 82.45 -2.05
N ASP A 435 -71.46 83.28 -1.06
CA ASP A 435 -71.99 84.65 -0.92
C ASP A 435 -70.89 85.67 -1.29
N GLU A 436 -71.19 86.52 -2.27
CA GLU A 436 -70.52 87.82 -2.52
C GLU A 436 -71.13 88.89 -1.57
N VAL A 437 -70.81 90.19 -1.53
CA VAL A 437 -70.32 91.20 -2.50
C VAL A 437 -69.53 92.25 -1.68
N THR A 438 -68.39 92.81 -2.08
CA THR A 438 -68.26 93.87 -3.11
C THR A 438 -66.77 94.19 -3.38
N VAL A 439 -66.42 94.54 -4.63
CA VAL A 439 -65.09 95.09 -5.01
C VAL A 439 -65.17 96.63 -5.10
N PRO A 440 -64.09 97.39 -4.81
CA PRO A 440 -63.23 97.80 -5.93
C PRO A 440 -61.74 98.10 -5.60
N GLY A 441 -60.85 97.76 -6.54
CA GLY A 441 -59.76 98.69 -6.94
C GLY A 441 -58.32 98.42 -6.49
N ALA A 442 -57.55 97.87 -7.43
CA ALA A 442 -56.11 98.10 -7.66
C ALA A 442 -55.03 97.60 -6.67
N PHE A 443 -54.00 97.00 -7.28
CA PHE A 443 -52.63 96.69 -6.85
C PHE A 443 -52.03 97.56 -5.72
N GLY A 444 -51.18 97.05 -4.83
CA GLY A 444 -50.57 95.71 -4.74
C GLY A 444 -49.15 95.82 -4.14
N VAL A 445 -48.85 95.05 -3.10
CA VAL A 445 -47.60 95.12 -2.32
C VAL A 445 -47.30 93.74 -1.72
N ASP A 446 -46.03 93.37 -1.57
CA ASP A 446 -45.60 92.27 -0.70
C ASP A 446 -44.20 92.53 -0.11
N TYR A 447 -43.80 91.80 0.93
CA TYR A 447 -42.53 91.92 1.67
C TYR A 447 -42.02 90.54 2.18
N ASP A 448 -40.76 90.47 2.61
CA ASP A 448 -39.90 89.26 2.56
C ASP A 448 -39.57 88.60 3.93
N ASP A 449 -38.72 87.56 3.89
CA ASP A 449 -37.79 87.02 4.90
C ASP A 449 -38.11 85.76 5.77
N MET A 450 -37.08 84.89 5.86
CA MET A 450 -36.69 83.85 6.87
C MET A 450 -36.85 82.33 6.54
N VAL A 451 -35.90 81.48 7.01
CA VAL A 451 -35.47 80.19 6.36
C VAL A 451 -35.29 78.93 7.23
N GLU A 452 -35.10 77.80 6.53
CA GLU A 452 -34.60 76.45 6.87
C GLU A 452 -33.60 76.26 8.04
N SER A 453 -33.57 75.05 8.63
CA SER A 453 -32.35 74.18 8.72
C SER A 453 -32.57 72.88 9.53
N TYR A 454 -31.91 71.78 9.13
CA TYR A 454 -31.68 70.57 9.95
C TYR A 454 -30.40 69.81 9.52
N VAL A 455 -29.81 68.99 10.42
CA VAL A 455 -28.38 68.55 10.35
C VAL A 455 -28.17 67.12 10.90
N TYR A 456 -27.21 66.37 10.33
CA TYR A 456 -26.67 65.11 10.88
C TYR A 456 -25.40 65.32 11.74
N ALA A 457 -25.16 64.49 12.75
CA ALA A 457 -24.10 64.71 13.75
C ALA A 457 -22.75 63.99 13.48
N ASN A 458 -21.66 64.68 13.84
CA ASN A 458 -20.22 64.35 13.65
C ASN A 458 -19.76 64.36 12.17
N ASP A 459 -18.86 65.22 11.70
CA ASP A 459 -18.12 66.38 12.27
C ASP A 459 -17.43 67.12 11.08
N PRO A 460 -17.02 68.42 11.11
CA PRO A 460 -16.99 69.38 12.23
C PRO A 460 -17.50 70.83 11.91
N VAL A 461 -17.36 71.70 12.93
CA VAL A 461 -17.10 73.17 12.90
C VAL A 461 -16.33 73.65 11.64
N SER A 462 -16.61 74.78 10.97
CA SER A 462 -17.68 75.82 11.03
C SER A 462 -17.71 76.60 9.68
N ASP A 463 -18.30 77.77 9.39
CA ASP A 463 -18.59 79.03 10.14
C ASP A 463 -20.09 79.42 10.18
N GLU A 464 -20.49 80.66 9.86
CA GLU A 464 -21.80 81.26 10.23
C GLU A 464 -22.74 81.70 9.07
N ALA A 465 -24.03 81.78 9.42
CA ALA A 465 -25.07 82.72 8.97
C ALA A 465 -25.99 82.40 7.76
N ALA A 466 -27.27 82.19 8.10
CA ALA A 466 -28.47 82.47 7.29
C ALA A 466 -29.10 83.82 7.76
N PRO A 467 -30.32 84.27 7.36
CA PRO A 467 -31.26 83.80 6.32
C PRO A 467 -31.62 84.94 5.31
N SER A 468 -32.53 84.80 4.32
CA SER A 468 -33.21 83.63 3.72
C SER A 468 -34.74 83.85 3.50
N THR A 469 -35.52 82.88 2.99
CA THR A 469 -36.86 83.13 2.35
C THR A 469 -37.89 81.96 2.44
N PRO A 470 -39.22 82.22 2.59
CA PRO A 470 -40.34 81.23 2.52
C PRO A 470 -41.37 81.47 1.37
N GLY A 471 -42.49 80.73 1.27
CA GLY A 471 -43.68 81.20 0.50
C GLY A 471 -44.82 80.25 0.05
N GLU A 472 -44.56 79.01 -0.41
CA GLU A 472 -45.58 78.11 -1.02
C GLU A 472 -45.61 76.69 -0.40
N HIS A 473 -46.62 75.87 -0.76
CA HIS A 473 -46.77 74.49 -0.27
C HIS A 473 -45.73 73.54 -0.90
N GLU A 474 -44.93 72.89 -0.06
CA GLU A 474 -43.75 72.12 -0.50
C GLU A 474 -44.01 70.60 -0.61
N GLN A 475 -43.38 69.97 -1.61
CA GLN A 475 -43.19 68.52 -1.70
C GLN A 475 -41.71 68.23 -1.49
N VAL A 476 -41.36 67.43 -0.48
CA VAL A 476 -39.95 67.09 -0.18
C VAL A 476 -39.61 65.68 -0.71
N PRO A 477 -38.94 65.56 -1.87
CA PRO A 477 -38.39 64.28 -2.31
C PRO A 477 -37.14 63.95 -1.50
N LEU A 478 -37.08 62.76 -0.91
CA LEU A 478 -35.81 62.20 -0.44
C LEU A 478 -34.91 61.92 -1.64
N ARG A 479 -33.68 62.40 -1.59
CA ARG A 479 -32.75 62.46 -2.72
C ARG A 479 -31.79 61.26 -2.73
N ASP A 480 -31.40 60.84 -3.93
CA ASP A 480 -30.47 59.73 -4.16
C ASP A 480 -29.13 59.90 -3.43
N GLY A 481 -28.54 58.77 -3.02
CA GLY A 481 -27.16 58.70 -2.58
C GLY A 481 -26.18 58.98 -3.73
N PRO A 482 -24.92 59.34 -3.42
CA PRO A 482 -23.96 59.78 -4.43
C PRO A 482 -23.58 58.67 -5.43
N GLU A 483 -23.54 59.02 -6.72
CA GLU A 483 -22.87 58.23 -7.74
C GLU A 483 -21.34 58.30 -7.55
N ASP A 484 -20.66 57.15 -7.52
CA ASP A 484 -19.19 57.08 -7.47
C ASP A 484 -18.58 57.50 -8.82
N GLN A 485 -17.63 58.45 -8.78
CA GLN A 485 -16.88 58.90 -9.96
C GLN A 485 -15.48 58.26 -10.02
N THR A 486 -15.39 57.20 -10.84
CA THR A 486 -14.19 56.69 -11.56
C THR A 486 -12.87 56.51 -10.79
#